data_AF-A0A958APC2-F1
#
_entry.id   AF-A0A958APC2-F1
#
_cell.length_a   1.000
_cell.length_b   1.000
_cell.length_c   1.000
_cell.angle_alpha   90.00
_cell.angle_beta   90.00
_cell.angle_gamma   90.00
#
_symmetry.space_group_name_H-M   'P 1'
#
loop_
_entity.id
_entity.type
_entity.pdbx_description
1 polymer ?
#
loop_
_entity_poly.entity_id
_entity_poly.type
_entity_poly.pdbx_seq_one_letter_code
_entity_poly.pdbx_strand_id
1 'polypeptide(L)'
;MKRTTIMMKEELLYEIKQIAQRENSSMADVIREALTSYVVEKHQQHPPENPLLGLVGLGESAEPTDIANGGDEALLKEAIDPVRGWSVSHDGTG
;
A
#
# COMPACT_ATOMS: atom_id res chain seq x y z
N MET A 1 8.02 3.55 12.89
CA MET A 1 8.03 4.15 11.54
C MET A 1 9.18 3.55 10.74
N LYS A 2 9.04 3.39 9.41
CA LYS A 2 10.13 2.99 8.51
C LYS A 2 10.74 4.26 7.89
N ARG A 3 12.06 4.26 7.62
CA ARG A 3 12.73 5.35 6.90
C ARG A 3 12.43 5.19 5.41
N THR A 4 11.87 6.22 4.80
CA THR A 4 11.51 6.22 3.37
C THR A 4 12.20 7.40 2.68
N THR A 5 12.75 7.15 1.50
CA THR A 5 13.31 8.19 0.63
C THR A 5 12.36 8.39 -0.54
N ILE A 6 12.00 9.63 -0.84
CA ILE A 6 11.16 10.00 -1.97
C ILE A 6 11.89 11.01 -2.85
N MET A 7 11.69 10.91 -4.15
CA MET A 7 12.11 11.95 -5.09
C MET A 7 11.02 13.02 -5.15
N MET A 8 11.41 14.29 -5.09
CA MET A 8 10.47 15.40 -5.25
C MET A 8 11.08 16.51 -6.10
N LYS A 9 10.21 17.37 -6.63
CA LYS A 9 10.62 18.59 -7.32
C LYS A 9 11.29 19.56 -6.33
N GLU A 10 12.32 20.25 -6.78
CA GLU A 10 13.11 21.14 -5.93
C GLU A 10 12.27 22.31 -5.37
N GLU A 11 11.33 22.82 -6.17
CA GLU A 11 10.46 23.91 -5.77
C GLU A 11 9.55 23.50 -4.60
N LEU A 12 9.04 22.26 -4.64
CA LEU A 12 8.22 21.71 -3.57
C LEU A 12 9.03 21.51 -2.28
N LEU A 13 10.29 21.09 -2.39
CA LEU A 13 11.19 20.98 -1.24
C LEU A 13 11.39 22.34 -0.56
N TYR A 14 11.52 23.40 -1.36
CA TYR A 14 11.65 24.76 -0.87
C TYR A 14 10.38 25.22 -0.12
N GLU A 15 9.21 24.98 -0.69
CA GLU A 15 7.94 25.32 -0.04
C GLU A 15 7.76 24.61 1.30
N ILE A 16 8.04 23.30 1.36
CA ILE A 16 7.96 22.52 2.61
C ILE A 16 8.92 23.10 3.66
N LYS A 17 10.12 23.51 3.26
CA LYS A 17 11.09 24.11 4.18
C LYS A 17 10.59 25.43 4.76
N GLN A 18 9.94 26.27 3.94
CA GLN A 18 9.36 27.54 4.40
C GLN A 18 8.22 27.31 5.40
N ILE A 19 7.35 26.33 5.13
CA ILE A 19 6.24 25.95 6.03
C ILE A 19 6.81 25.48 7.37
N ALA A 20 7.76 24.55 7.33
CA ALA A 20 8.41 24.01 8.53
C ALA A 20 9.04 25.12 9.39
N GLN A 21 9.69 26.10 8.77
CA GLN A 21 10.25 27.26 9.47
C GLN A 21 9.18 28.14 10.11
N ARG A 22 8.09 28.44 9.37
CA ARG A 22 6.98 29.25 9.89
C ARG A 22 6.29 28.59 11.09
N GLU A 23 6.18 27.28 11.07
CA GLU A 23 5.45 26.48 12.06
C GLU A 23 6.35 25.91 13.16
N ASN A 24 7.63 26.31 13.18
CA ASN A 24 8.64 25.82 14.13
C ASN A 24 8.63 24.29 14.26
N SER A 25 8.46 23.60 13.13
CA SER A 25 8.33 22.16 13.03
C SER A 25 9.40 21.57 12.11
N SER A 26 9.62 20.26 12.14
CA SER A 26 10.55 19.64 11.19
C SER A 26 9.89 19.45 9.82
N MET A 27 10.68 19.46 8.75
CA MET A 27 10.16 19.13 7.41
C MET A 27 9.50 17.75 7.37
N ALA A 28 10.00 16.81 8.17
CA ALA A 28 9.45 15.48 8.25
C ALA A 28 8.06 15.45 8.91
N ASP A 29 7.80 16.33 9.89
CA ASP A 29 6.47 16.49 10.48
C ASP A 29 5.48 17.05 9.46
N VAL A 30 5.86 18.11 8.76
CA VAL A 30 5.04 18.73 7.70
C VAL A 30 4.70 17.71 6.61
N ILE A 31 5.68 16.94 6.15
CA ILE A 31 5.46 15.89 5.14
C ILE A 31 4.52 14.80 5.67
N ARG A 32 4.68 14.37 6.93
CA ARG A 32 3.81 13.36 7.53
C ARG A 32 2.36 13.84 7.62
N GLU A 33 2.16 15.07 8.08
CA GLU A 33 0.83 15.66 8.22
C GLU A 33 0.15 15.81 6.87
N ALA A 34 0.86 16.32 5.86
CA ALA A 34 0.34 16.46 4.51
C ALA A 34 -0.06 15.12 3.89
N LEU A 35 0.80 14.09 4.01
CA LEU A 35 0.49 12.75 3.50
C LEU A 35 -0.68 12.11 4.24
N THR A 36 -0.76 12.28 5.56
CA THR A 36 -1.88 11.75 6.36
C THR A 36 -3.19 12.39 5.92
N SER A 37 -3.20 13.72 5.79
CA SER A 37 -4.37 14.48 5.35
C SER A 37 -4.81 14.08 3.94
N TYR A 38 -3.85 13.94 3.01
CA TYR A 38 -4.12 13.50 1.64
C TYR A 38 -4.77 12.11 1.59
N VAL A 39 -4.24 11.13 2.32
CA VAL A 39 -4.78 9.76 2.32
C VAL A 39 -6.19 9.73 2.91
N VAL A 40 -6.42 10.43 4.03
CA VAL A 40 -7.74 10.52 4.66
C VAL A 40 -8.76 11.16 3.71
N GLU A 41 -8.41 12.28 3.11
CA GLU A 41 -9.28 12.97 2.16
C GLU A 41 -9.59 12.09 0.94
N LYS A 42 -8.60 11.39 0.40
CA LYS A 42 -8.79 10.48 -0.74
C LYS A 42 -9.70 9.30 -0.40
N HIS A 43 -9.55 8.72 0.79
CA HIS A 43 -10.43 7.64 1.25
C HIS A 43 -11.87 8.12 1.45
N GLN A 44 -12.09 9.37 1.83
CA GLN A 44 -13.44 9.94 1.94
C GLN A 44 -14.08 10.22 0.58
N GLN A 45 -13.29 10.70 -0.39
CA GLN A 45 -13.75 10.98 -1.76
C GLN A 45 -14.06 9.71 -2.54
N HIS A 46 -13.24 8.67 -2.35
CA HIS A 46 -13.37 7.39 -3.01
C HIS A 46 -13.37 6.30 -1.94
N PRO A 47 -14.51 6.12 -1.24
CA PRO A 47 -14.61 5.05 -0.26
C PRO A 47 -14.35 3.72 -0.98
N PRO A 48 -13.57 2.80 -0.36
CA PRO A 48 -13.33 1.50 -0.96
C PRO A 48 -14.66 0.80 -1.22
N GLU A 49 -14.80 0.19 -2.40
CA GLU A 49 -16.05 -0.46 -2.84
C GLU A 49 -16.53 -1.53 -1.85
N ASN A 50 -15.61 -2.11 -1.07
CA ASN A 50 -15.92 -2.98 0.05
C ASN A 50 -15.55 -2.27 1.39
N PRO A 51 -16.52 -1.95 2.25
CA PRO A 51 -16.28 -1.29 3.53
C PRO A 51 -15.45 -2.14 4.50
N LEU A 52 -15.38 -3.46 4.31
CA LEU A 52 -14.48 -4.33 5.06
C LEU A 52 -13.00 -4.10 4.69
N LEU A 53 -12.67 -3.56 3.52
CA LEU A 53 -11.31 -3.15 3.17
C LEU A 53 -10.83 -1.95 4.00
N GLY A 54 -11.75 -1.12 4.52
CA GLY A 54 -11.45 -0.12 5.55
C GLY A 54 -11.15 -0.73 6.93
N LEU A 55 -11.51 -2.00 7.13
CA LEU A 55 -11.18 -2.84 8.28
C LEU A 55 -10.02 -3.82 8.00
N VAL A 56 -9.41 -3.80 6.81
CA VAL A 56 -8.28 -4.67 6.45
C VAL A 56 -7.00 -4.16 7.14
N GLY A 57 -6.91 -4.55 8.39
CA GLY A 57 -5.74 -4.60 9.27
C GLY A 57 -5.87 -5.72 10.32
N LEU A 58 -6.94 -6.52 10.25
CA LEU A 58 -7.20 -7.70 11.07
C LEU A 58 -7.37 -8.92 10.15
N GLY A 59 -6.30 -9.28 9.46
CA GLY A 59 -6.21 -10.51 8.67
C GLY A 59 -4.74 -10.88 8.56
N GLU A 60 -4.32 -11.86 9.35
CA GLU A 60 -2.97 -12.42 9.33
C GLU A 60 -2.78 -13.13 7.98
N SER A 61 -2.03 -12.49 7.08
CA SER A 61 -1.37 -13.17 5.96
C SER A 61 0.12 -13.18 6.28
N ALA A 62 0.75 -14.36 6.27
CA ALA A 62 2.14 -14.54 6.63
C ALA A 62 3.13 -13.83 5.68
N GLU A 63 2.69 -13.42 4.49
CA GLU A 63 3.51 -12.76 3.48
C GLU A 63 2.71 -11.60 2.82
N PRO A 64 3.33 -10.41 2.62
CA PRO A 64 2.75 -9.33 1.82
C PRO A 64 2.74 -9.70 0.34
N THR A 65 1.58 -9.67 -0.33
CA THR A 65 1.50 -9.85 -1.77
C THR A 65 2.08 -8.63 -2.49
N ASP A 66 3.33 -8.73 -2.91
CA ASP A 66 4.03 -7.73 -3.72
C ASP A 66 3.95 -8.10 -5.21
N ILE A 67 2.94 -7.54 -5.86
CA ILE A 67 2.63 -7.75 -7.29
C ILE A 67 3.74 -7.19 -8.21
N ALA A 68 4.64 -6.33 -7.69
CA ALA A 68 5.70 -5.70 -8.47
C ALA A 68 6.98 -6.55 -8.54
N ASN A 69 7.10 -7.61 -7.72
CA ASN A 69 8.34 -8.40 -7.60
C ASN A 69 8.29 -9.75 -8.34
N GLY A 70 7.26 -10.01 -9.14
CA GLY A 70 7.17 -11.21 -10.01
C GLY A 70 7.09 -12.56 -9.28
N GLY A 71 7.03 -12.59 -7.95
CA GLY A 71 6.88 -13.82 -7.15
C GLY A 71 5.56 -14.53 -7.40
N ASP A 72 4.51 -13.76 -7.71
CA ASP A 72 3.17 -14.28 -8.02
C ASP A 72 3.16 -15.15 -9.28
N GLU A 73 4.07 -14.93 -10.24
CA GLU A 73 4.15 -15.75 -11.46
C GLU A 73 4.60 -17.19 -11.18
N ALA A 74 5.38 -17.42 -10.13
CA ALA A 74 5.82 -18.77 -9.74
C ALA A 74 4.65 -19.55 -9.11
N LEU A 75 3.89 -18.91 -8.22
CA LEU A 75 2.69 -19.47 -7.59
C LEU A 75 1.59 -19.79 -8.62
N LEU A 76 1.43 -18.92 -9.63
CA LEU A 76 0.49 -19.15 -10.73
C LEU A 76 0.90 -20.32 -11.62
N LYS A 77 2.20 -20.52 -11.88
CA LYS A 77 2.69 -21.65 -12.69
C LYS A 77 2.54 -23.00 -11.97
N GLU A 78 2.68 -23.02 -10.66
CA GLU A 78 2.56 -24.24 -9.86
C GLU A 78 1.11 -24.73 -9.73
N ALA A 79 0.14 -23.81 -9.81
CA ALA A 79 -1.29 -24.10 -9.73
C ALA A 79 -1.96 -24.45 -11.09
N ILE A 80 -1.21 -24.44 -12.20
CA ILE A 80 -1.74 -24.72 -13.55
C ILE A 80 -1.29 -26.11 -14.02
N ASP A 81 -2.22 -27.06 -14.08
CA ASP A 81 -1.99 -28.32 -14.81
C ASP A 81 -1.97 -28.03 -16.32
N PRO A 82 -0.89 -28.34 -17.06
CA PRO A 82 -0.76 -28.00 -18.48
C PRO A 82 -1.76 -28.73 -19.39
N VAL A 83 -2.42 -29.79 -18.92
CA VAL A 83 -3.45 -30.54 -19.67
C VAL A 83 -4.86 -30.08 -19.32
N ARG A 84 -5.12 -29.65 -18.07
CA ARG A 84 -6.49 -29.37 -17.57
C ARG A 84 -6.76 -27.91 -17.17
N GLY A 85 -5.74 -27.05 -17.11
CA GLY A 85 -5.89 -25.67 -16.64
C GLY A 85 -6.15 -25.58 -15.13
N TRP A 86 -6.81 -24.51 -14.66
CA TRP A 86 -7.12 -24.31 -13.24
C TRP A 86 -8.13 -25.35 -12.74
N SER A 87 -7.71 -26.27 -11.89
CA SER A 87 -8.60 -27.11 -11.09
C SER A 87 -8.42 -26.79 -9.61
N VAL A 88 -9.47 -26.31 -8.95
CA VAL A 88 -9.52 -26.25 -7.49
C VAL A 88 -9.65 -27.70 -7.01
N SER A 89 -8.53 -28.30 -6.61
CA SER A 89 -8.56 -29.56 -5.87
C SER A 89 -9.17 -29.27 -4.51
N HIS A 90 -10.47 -29.54 -4.39
CA HIS A 90 -11.19 -29.48 -3.14
C HIS A 90 -10.91 -30.77 -2.37
N ASP A 91 -9.72 -30.86 -1.76
CA ASP A 91 -9.45 -31.89 -0.76
C ASP A 91 -9.98 -31.39 0.59
N GLY A 92 -11.15 -31.89 0.96
CA GLY A 92 -11.74 -31.56 2.24
C GLY A 92 -12.92 -32.45 2.61
N THR A 93 -12.61 -33.44 3.47
CA THR A 93 -13.45 -34.09 4.49
C THR A 93 -14.23 -35.36 4.12
N GLY A 94 -13.86 -36.46 4.80
CA GLY A 94 -14.56 -37.75 4.81
C GLY A 94 -13.64 -38.90 5.16
#